data_AF-A0A5Q4GTS6-F1
#
_entry.id   AF-A0A5Q4GTS6-F1
#
_cell.length_a   1.000
_cell.length_b   1.000
_cell.length_c   1.000
_cell.angle_alpha   90.00
_cell.angle_beta   90.00
_cell.angle_gamma   90.00
#
_symmetry.space_group_name_H-M   'P 1'
#
loop_
_entity.id
_entity.type
_entity.pdbx_description
1 polymer ?
#
loop_
_entity_poly.entity_id
_entity_poly.type
_entity_poly.pdbx_seq_one_letter_code
_entity_poly.pdbx_strand_id
1 'polypeptide(L)'
;MEGVRAEALPGNCLGYNADEVREIFRFIDWMMSLREDLSRRFEQELTDLEESLNMPYVTSVERIAEARGEARGMANVLLVQLTRTCGPLPEEIEQEVRDLSFESLQELAQAVFEIRSQADLQSWLDAHEDAVE
;
A
#
# COMPACT_ATOMS: atom_id res chain seq x y z
N MET A 1 -40.33 5.76 25.57
CA MET A 1 -39.51 6.56 24.65
C MET A 1 -38.27 6.95 25.43
N GLU A 2 -37.04 6.60 25.09
CA GLU A 2 -36.37 5.90 23.97
C GLU A 2 -35.19 5.15 24.63
N GLY A 3 -34.68 4.01 24.13
CA GLY A 3 -33.79 3.94 22.95
C GLY A 3 -32.48 4.68 23.28
N VAL A 4 -31.28 4.09 23.33
CA VAL A 4 -30.52 3.29 22.32
C VAL A 4 -29.31 2.68 23.10
N ARG A 5 -29.01 1.35 23.07
CA ARG A 5 -27.94 0.66 22.27
C ARG A 5 -26.59 1.44 22.19
N ALA A 6 -25.38 0.90 22.22
CA ALA A 6 -24.78 -0.42 21.93
C ALA A 6 -23.41 -0.49 22.67
N GLU A 7 -23.01 -1.62 23.28
CA GLU A 7 -22.13 -2.69 22.75
C GLU A 7 -20.60 -2.44 22.73
N ALA A 8 -19.91 -3.27 23.50
CA ALA A 8 -18.62 -3.98 23.33
C ALA A 8 -17.41 -3.37 22.57
N LEU A 9 -16.33 -3.10 23.34
CA LEU A 9 -14.94 -3.64 23.30
C LEU A 9 -14.11 -3.60 21.97
N PRO A 10 -12.81 -3.98 21.96
CA PRO A 10 -11.67 -3.07 22.06
C PRO A 10 -10.67 -3.22 20.88
N GLY A 11 -9.76 -2.27 20.69
CA GLY A 11 -8.57 -2.54 19.88
C GLY A 11 -7.99 -1.33 19.16
N ASN A 12 -6.67 -1.27 19.29
CA ASN A 12 -5.70 -0.55 18.47
C ASN A 12 -5.35 0.88 18.88
N CYS A 13 -4.08 1.00 19.25
CA CYS A 13 -3.43 2.15 19.86
C CYS A 13 -3.68 3.45 19.08
N LEU A 14 -4.06 4.50 19.82
CA LEU A 14 -4.30 5.89 19.41
C LEU A 14 -5.57 6.23 18.60
N GLY A 15 -6.34 5.28 18.06
CA GLY A 15 -7.69 5.56 17.54
C GLY A 15 -7.78 6.41 16.26
N TYR A 16 -6.69 6.55 15.50
CA TYR A 16 -6.66 7.26 14.22
C TYR A 16 -6.51 6.28 13.05
N ASN A 17 -7.27 6.49 11.97
CA ASN A 17 -7.14 5.73 10.73
C ASN A 17 -6.00 6.28 9.84
N ALA A 18 -5.58 5.52 8.82
CA ALA A 18 -4.45 5.88 7.97
C ALA A 18 -4.62 7.21 7.20
N ASP A 19 -5.86 7.62 6.92
CA ASP A 19 -6.16 8.88 6.26
C ASP A 19 -6.13 10.07 7.22
N GLU A 20 -6.60 9.88 8.46
CA GLU A 20 -6.47 10.87 9.53
C GLU A 20 -5.00 11.12 9.86
N VAL A 21 -4.19 10.06 9.93
CA VAL A 21 -2.74 10.18 10.10
C VAL A 21 -2.11 10.93 8.93
N ARG A 22 -2.54 10.69 7.69
CA ARG A 22 -2.02 11.37 6.49
C ARG A 22 -2.42 12.84 6.43
N GLU A 23 -3.63 13.19 6.84
CA GLU A 23 -4.10 14.59 6.93
C GLU A 23 -3.38 15.34 8.04
N ILE A 24 -3.15 14.71 9.20
CA ILE A 24 -2.35 15.28 10.29
C ILE A 24 -0.91 15.54 9.81
N PHE A 25 -0.29 14.58 9.11
CA PHE A 25 1.06 14.76 8.57
C PHE A 25 1.14 15.89 7.54
N ARG A 26 0.15 16.02 6.64
CA ARG A 26 0.09 17.11 5.66
C ARG A 26 -0.08 18.48 6.33
N PHE A 27 -0.88 18.52 7.39
CA PHE A 27 -1.10 19.71 8.19
C PHE A 27 0.16 20.12 8.97
N ILE A 28 0.86 19.14 9.56
CA ILE A 28 2.15 19.36 10.25
C ILE A 28 3.20 19.86 9.25
N ASP A 29 3.34 19.22 8.09
CA ASP A 29 4.27 19.61 7.03
C ASP A 29 4.03 21.05 6.55
N TRP A 30 2.76 21.42 6.36
CA TRP A 30 2.35 22.79 6.04
C TRP A 30 2.65 23.78 7.18
N MET A 31 2.47 23.40 8.44
CA MET A 31 2.84 24.22 9.61
C MET A 31 4.36 24.35 9.81
N MET A 32 5.13 23.29 9.51
CA MET A 32 6.60 23.24 9.59
C MET A 32 7.25 24.15 8.54
N SER A 33 6.63 24.29 7.37
CA SER A 33 7.14 25.11 6.26
C SER A 33 7.24 26.62 6.56
N LEU A 34 6.63 27.13 7.64
CA LEU A 34 6.56 28.57 7.92
C LEU A 34 7.41 29.05 9.11
N ARG A 35 7.97 28.15 9.95
CA ARG A 35 8.69 28.52 11.19
C ARG A 35 9.82 27.55 11.52
N GLU A 36 11.03 27.91 11.11
CA GLU A 36 12.28 27.14 11.27
C GLU A 36 12.59 26.75 12.73
N ASP A 37 12.04 27.46 13.71
CA ASP A 37 12.17 27.18 15.14
C ASP A 37 11.32 26.00 15.60
N LEU A 38 10.18 25.75 14.96
CA LEU A 38 9.32 24.61 15.25
C LEU A 38 9.87 23.32 14.63
N SER A 39 10.42 23.41 13.42
CA SER A 39 11.06 22.27 12.74
C SER A 39 12.20 21.68 13.57
N ARG A 40 13.06 22.53 14.16
CA ARG A 40 14.14 22.04 15.04
C ARG A 40 13.64 21.30 16.27
N ARG A 41 12.54 21.76 16.88
CA ARG A 41 11.96 21.09 18.06
C ARG A 41 11.31 19.76 17.68
N PHE A 42 10.63 19.70 16.54
CA PHE A 42 10.05 18.48 16.02
C PHE A 42 11.11 17.46 15.60
N GLU A 43 12.20 17.88 14.95
CA GLU A 43 13.35 17.02 14.66
C GLU A 43 13.96 16.43 15.93
N GLN A 44 14.07 17.23 17.01
CA GLN A 44 14.54 16.74 18.31
C GLN A 44 13.57 15.72 18.93
N GLU A 45 12.28 16.04 19.01
CA GLU A 45 11.28 15.11 19.56
C GLU A 45 11.16 13.82 18.73
N LEU A 46 11.32 13.91 17.42
CA LEU A 46 11.36 12.76 16.52
C LEU A 46 12.61 11.91 16.76
N THR A 47 13.78 12.54 16.92
CA THR A 47 15.03 11.85 17.25
C THR A 47 14.91 11.11 18.58
N ASP A 48 14.39 11.77 19.61
CA ASP A 48 14.19 11.17 20.93
C ASP A 48 13.20 9.98 20.88
N LEU A 49 12.19 10.08 20.01
CA LEU A 49 11.24 9.00 19.76
C LEU A 49 11.87 7.83 18.98
N GLU A 50 12.68 8.10 17.96
CA GLU A 50 13.42 7.09 17.20
C GLU A 50 14.40 6.33 18.10
N GLU A 51 15.09 7.02 19.01
CA GLU A 51 15.96 6.42 20.03
C GLU A 51 15.16 5.57 21.03
N SER A 52 14.01 6.08 21.50
CA SER A 52 13.14 5.35 22.43
C SER A 52 12.50 4.11 21.81
N LEU A 53 12.21 4.13 20.51
CA LEU A 53 11.61 3.01 19.78
C LEU A 53 12.66 2.14 19.08
N ASN A 54 13.94 2.55 19.12
CA ASN A 54 15.08 1.92 18.43
C ASN A 54 14.79 1.59 16.95
N MET A 55 14.09 2.50 16.27
CA MET A 55 13.72 2.33 14.85
C MET A 55 13.80 3.68 14.12
N PRO A 56 14.69 3.83 13.11
CA PRO A 56 14.75 5.05 12.31
C PRO A 56 13.52 5.15 11.40
N TYR A 57 12.83 6.28 11.44
CA TYR A 57 11.64 6.58 10.63
C TYR A 57 11.98 6.59 9.14
N VAL A 58 13.12 7.20 8.77
CA VAL A 58 13.63 7.23 7.39
C VAL A 58 13.80 5.81 6.83
N THR A 59 14.39 4.90 7.60
CA THR A 59 14.56 3.49 7.15
C THR A 59 13.24 2.74 6.99
N SER A 60 12.20 3.10 7.76
CA SER A 60 10.90 2.43 7.66
C SER A 60 10.12 2.93 6.44
N VAL A 61 10.15 4.24 6.15
CA VAL A 61 9.56 4.80 4.93
C VAL A 61 10.32 4.33 3.69
N GLU A 62 11.65 4.31 3.72
CA GLU A 62 12.49 3.78 2.64
C GLU A 62 12.20 2.30 2.38
N ARG A 63 12.10 1.47 3.42
CA ARG A 63 11.76 0.05 3.29
C ARG A 63 10.38 -0.16 2.67
N ILE A 64 9.39 0.65 3.04
CA ILE A 64 8.05 0.60 2.43
C ILE A 64 8.09 1.08 0.98
N ALA A 65 8.86 2.14 0.69
CA ALA A 65 9.03 2.66 -0.65
C ALA A 65 9.76 1.66 -1.57
N GLU A 66 10.77 0.96 -1.06
CA GLU A 66 11.50 -0.11 -1.73
C GLU A 66 10.57 -1.29 -2.04
N ALA A 67 9.87 -1.83 -1.04
CA ALA A 67 8.92 -2.94 -1.23
C ALA A 67 7.82 -2.59 -2.24
N ARG A 68 7.27 -1.36 -2.18
CA ARG A 68 6.31 -0.86 -3.18
C ARG A 68 6.94 -0.70 -4.56
N GLY A 69 8.19 -0.25 -4.62
CA GLY A 69 8.96 -0.11 -5.86
C GLY A 69 9.16 -1.45 -6.55
N GLU A 70 9.53 -2.48 -5.79
CA GLU A 70 9.70 -3.85 -6.30
C GLU A 70 8.39 -4.43 -6.83
N ALA A 71 7.30 -4.36 -6.06
CA ALA A 71 5.99 -4.85 -6.49
C ALA A 71 5.49 -4.13 -7.76
N ARG A 72 5.59 -2.80 -7.82
CA ARG A 72 5.23 -2.02 -9.01
C ARG A 72 6.10 -2.37 -10.21
N GLY A 73 7.40 -2.55 -10.01
CA GLY A 73 8.32 -2.96 -11.07
C GLY A 73 7.92 -4.31 -11.66
N MET A 74 7.60 -5.28 -10.80
CA MET A 74 7.17 -6.61 -11.21
C MET A 74 5.84 -6.57 -11.98
N ALA A 75 4.82 -5.88 -11.45
CA ALA A 75 3.52 -5.72 -12.11
C ALA A 75 3.68 -5.11 -13.52
N ASN A 76 4.50 -4.07 -13.67
CA ASN A 76 4.75 -3.44 -14.97
C ASN A 76 5.39 -4.41 -15.98
N VAL A 77 6.35 -5.24 -15.56
CA VAL A 77 6.96 -6.25 -16.44
C VAL A 77 5.92 -7.28 -16.88
N LEU A 78 5.07 -7.75 -15.95
CA LEU A 78 4.02 -8.71 -16.25
C LEU A 78 2.97 -8.14 -17.20
N LEU A 79 2.55 -6.89 -17.00
CA LEU A 79 1.62 -6.22 -17.91
C LEU A 79 2.17 -6.13 -19.34
N VAL A 80 3.46 -5.80 -19.50
CA VAL A 80 4.10 -5.78 -20.82
C VAL A 80 4.12 -7.18 -21.45
N GLN A 81 4.37 -8.22 -20.67
CA GLN A 81 4.36 -9.61 -21.15
C GLN A 81 2.95 -10.07 -21.53
N LEU A 82 1.97 -9.83 -20.67
CA LEU A 82 0.56 -10.15 -20.90
C LEU A 82 0.01 -9.40 -22.11
N THR A 83 0.38 -8.13 -22.29
CA THR A 83 0.02 -7.36 -23.50
C THR A 83 0.58 -8.00 -24.77
N ARG A 84 1.77 -8.60 -24.69
CA ARG A 84 2.38 -9.32 -25.83
C ARG A 84 1.73 -10.68 -26.09
N THR A 85 1.29 -11.40 -25.06
CA THR A 85 0.69 -12.74 -25.21
C THR A 85 -0.80 -12.67 -25.52
N CYS A 86 -1.54 -11.77 -24.87
CA CYS A 86 -2.99 -11.67 -24.92
C CYS A 86 -3.51 -10.49 -25.78
N GLY A 87 -2.62 -9.61 -26.24
CA GLY A 87 -3.00 -8.36 -26.92
C GLY A 87 -3.33 -7.23 -25.92
N PRO A 88 -3.82 -6.07 -26.39
CA PRO A 88 -4.09 -4.91 -25.56
C PRO A 88 -5.09 -5.24 -24.45
N LEU A 89 -4.67 -5.09 -23.18
CA LEU A 89 -5.50 -5.34 -22.02
C LEU A 89 -6.38 -4.10 -21.72
N PRO A 90 -7.62 -4.29 -21.24
CA PRO A 90 -8.43 -3.21 -20.73
C PRO A 90 -7.83 -2.65 -19.42
N GLU A 91 -8.07 -1.36 -19.16
CA GLU A 91 -7.50 -0.63 -18.01
C GLU A 91 -7.92 -1.23 -16.66
N GLU A 92 -9.11 -1.84 -16.58
CA GLU A 92 -9.60 -2.55 -15.39
C GLU A 92 -8.65 -3.71 -15.00
N ILE A 93 -8.31 -4.57 -15.96
CA ILE A 93 -7.40 -5.71 -15.74
C ILE A 93 -5.98 -5.20 -15.44
N GLU A 94 -5.54 -4.11 -16.09
CA GLU A 94 -4.24 -3.52 -15.76
C GLU A 94 -4.16 -3.06 -14.30
N GLN A 95 -5.25 -2.48 -13.81
CA GLN A 95 -5.32 -1.97 -12.45
C GLN A 95 -5.41 -3.10 -11.42
N GLU A 96 -6.22 -4.14 -11.69
CA GLU A 96 -6.27 -5.34 -10.85
C GLU A 96 -4.88 -5.97 -10.69
N VAL A 97 -4.14 -6.14 -11.80
CA VAL A 97 -2.77 -6.68 -11.75
C VAL A 97 -1.81 -5.78 -10.96
N ARG A 98 -1.98 -4.45 -10.97
CA ARG A 98 -1.15 -3.54 -10.18
C ARG A 98 -1.47 -3.57 -8.69
N ASP A 99 -2.70 -3.90 -8.34
CA ASP A 99 -3.19 -3.94 -6.97
C ASP A 99 -2.97 -5.32 -6.31
N LEU A 100 -2.57 -6.33 -7.09
CA LEU A 100 -2.16 -7.64 -6.59
C LEU A 100 -1.02 -7.54 -5.56
N SER A 101 -1.08 -8.45 -4.59
CA SER A 101 0.00 -8.64 -3.63
C SER A 101 1.29 -9.10 -4.33
N PHE A 102 2.44 -8.88 -3.70
CA PHE A 102 3.72 -9.34 -4.25
C PHE A 102 3.75 -10.87 -4.47
N GLU A 103 3.15 -11.64 -3.56
CA GLU A 103 3.06 -13.11 -3.68
C GLU A 103 2.22 -13.51 -4.89
N SER A 104 1.06 -12.91 -5.06
CA SER A 104 0.19 -13.14 -6.22
C SER A 104 0.85 -12.72 -7.53
N LEU A 105 1.63 -11.64 -7.55
CA LEU A 105 2.44 -11.25 -8.70
C LEU A 105 3.49 -12.33 -9.04
N GLN A 106 4.12 -12.96 -8.05
CA GLN A 106 5.06 -14.05 -8.27
C GLN A 106 4.39 -15.32 -8.82
N GLU A 107 3.18 -15.63 -8.36
CA GLU A 107 2.38 -16.74 -8.90
C GLU A 107 1.96 -16.45 -10.34
N LEU A 108 1.50 -15.22 -10.62
CA LEU A 108 1.17 -14.77 -11.97
C LEU A 108 2.40 -14.85 -12.89
N ALA A 109 3.60 -14.49 -12.41
CA ALA A 109 4.83 -14.60 -13.20
C ALA A 109 5.19 -16.04 -13.58
N GLN A 110 4.87 -17.02 -12.73
CA GLN A 110 5.06 -18.43 -13.05
C GLN A 110 4.01 -18.92 -14.05
N ALA A 111 2.78 -18.44 -13.93
CA ALA A 111 1.66 -18.80 -14.82
C ALA A 111 1.61 -18.00 -16.13
N VAL A 112 2.37 -16.90 -16.26
CA VAL A 112 2.25 -15.90 -17.34
C VAL A 112 2.36 -16.51 -18.75
N PHE A 113 3.13 -17.59 -18.89
CA PHE A 113 3.35 -18.27 -20.17
C PHE A 113 2.24 -19.28 -20.55
N GLU A 114 1.43 -19.70 -19.58
CA GLU A 114 0.26 -20.55 -19.79
C GLU A 114 -0.98 -19.73 -20.17
N ILE A 115 -1.01 -18.45 -19.80
CA ILE A 115 -2.07 -17.51 -20.15
C ILE A 115 -1.95 -17.13 -21.63
N ARG A 116 -2.90 -17.58 -22.45
CA ARG A 116 -2.95 -17.36 -23.90
C ARG A 116 -4.00 -16.34 -24.33
N SER A 117 -4.95 -16.00 -23.44
CA SER A 117 -6.04 -15.08 -23.73
C SER A 117 -6.46 -14.26 -22.52
N GLN A 118 -7.18 -13.17 -22.77
CA GLN A 118 -7.76 -12.33 -21.72
C GLN A 118 -8.74 -13.09 -20.82
N ALA A 119 -9.46 -14.08 -21.38
CA ALA A 119 -10.40 -14.90 -20.61
C ALA A 119 -9.66 -15.82 -19.61
N ASP A 120 -8.50 -16.36 -19.99
CA ASP A 120 -7.67 -17.18 -19.11
C ASP A 120 -7.06 -16.33 -17.98
N LEU A 121 -6.65 -15.10 -18.29
CA LEU A 121 -6.16 -14.13 -17.30
C LEU A 121 -7.24 -13.77 -16.29
N GLN A 122 -8.46 -13.44 -16.77
CA GLN A 122 -9.58 -13.12 -15.88
C GLN A 122 -9.92 -14.30 -14.98
N SER A 123 -9.98 -15.51 -15.54
CA SER A 123 -10.26 -16.72 -14.75
C SER A 123 -9.18 -16.97 -13.67
N TRP A 124 -7.94 -16.58 -13.93
CA TRP A 124 -6.86 -16.67 -12.96
C TRP A 124 -7.00 -15.61 -11.86
N LEU A 125 -7.33 -14.36 -12.23
CA LEU A 125 -7.58 -13.26 -11.29
C LEU A 125 -8.74 -13.58 -10.36
N ASP A 126 -9.88 -14.00 -10.91
CA ASP A 126 -11.07 -14.40 -10.15
C ASP A 126 -10.75 -15.54 -9.14
N ALA A 127 -9.86 -16.46 -9.49
CA ALA A 127 -9.44 -17.57 -8.62
C ALA A 127 -8.47 -17.15 -7.50
N HIS A 128 -7.82 -15.99 -7.62
CA HIS A 128 -6.86 -15.46 -6.65
C HIS A 128 -7.37 -14.17 -5.96
N GLU A 129 -8.64 -13.81 -6.16
CA GLU A 129 -9.33 -12.68 -5.52
C GLU A 129 -9.72 -12.96 -4.04
N ASP A 130 -9.63 -14.23 -3.60
CA ASP A 130 -10.07 -14.70 -2.27
C ASP A 130 -9.06 -14.48 -1.11
N ALA A 131 -7.94 -13.78 -1.32
CA ALA A 131 -6.88 -13.63 -0.31
C ALA A 131 -6.63 -12.18 0.13
N VAL A 132 -7.66 -11.34 0.14
CA VAL A 132 -7.63 -10.02 0.80
C VAL A 132 -8.41 -10.11 2.12
N GLU A 133 -7.79 -10.68 3.16
CA GLU A 133 -8.16 -10.46 4.57
C GLU A 133 -6.95 -10.02 5.39
#